data_AF-A0A539CU16-F1
#
_entry.id   AF-A0A539CU16-F1
#
_cell.length_a   1.000
_cell.length_b   1.000
_cell.length_c   1.000
_cell.angle_alpha   90.00
_cell.angle_beta   90.00
_cell.angle_gamma   90.00
#
_symmetry.space_group_name_H-M   'P 1'
#
loop_
_entity.id
_entity.type
_entity.pdbx_description
1 polymer ?
#
loop_
_entity_poly.entity_id
_entity_poly.type
_entity_poly.pdbx_seq_one_letter_code
_entity_poly.pdbx_strand_id
1 'polypeptide(L)' 'MFRIEFVGVHREGAPPEVLDRMTTDLTNLPQVVAHAKSLFSNAVAQRVHKPLPRGFRILDIQGTEVAHWSVDDS' A
#
# COMPACT_ATOMS: atom_id res chain seq x y z
N MET A 1 1.11 -8.79 -13.27
CA MET A 1 1.12 -9.06 -11.83
C MET A 1 1.68 -7.82 -11.14
N PHE A 2 1.05 -7.38 -10.06
CA PHE A 2 1.51 -6.22 -9.28
C PHE A 2 1.75 -6.63 -7.83
N ARG A 3 2.63 -5.88 -7.16
CA ARG A 3 2.84 -5.98 -5.72
C ARG A 3 2.30 -4.73 -5.03
N ILE A 4 1.37 -4.90 -4.10
CA ILE A 4 0.84 -3.85 -3.24
C ILE A 4 1.64 -3.90 -1.94
N GLU A 5 2.22 -2.77 -1.54
CA GLU A 5 2.92 -2.64 -0.27
C GLU A 5 2.20 -1.58 0.58
N PHE A 6 1.71 -1.99 1.76
CA PHE A 6 1.14 -1.07 2.72
C PHE A 6 2.25 -0.41 3.51
N VAL A 7 2.24 0.92 3.55
CA VAL A 7 3.29 1.72 4.17
C VAL A 7 2.79 2.35 5.46
N GLY A 8 3.64 2.37 6.49
CA GLY A 8 3.41 2.99 7.78
C GLY A 8 3.93 4.42 7.84
N VAL A 9 4.09 4.93 9.06
CA VAL A 9 4.52 6.32 9.29
C VAL A 9 5.93 6.54 8.73
N HIS A 10 6.08 7.62 7.95
CA HIS A 10 7.39 8.14 7.60
C HIS A 10 8.06 8.73 8.85
N ARG A 11 9.20 8.17 9.26
CA ARG A 11 10.10 8.83 10.20
C ARG A 11 11.04 9.71 9.41
N GLU A 12 11.25 10.95 9.86
CA GLU A 12 12.13 11.91 9.20
C GLU A 12 13.53 11.30 8.99
N GLY A 13 14.01 11.30 7.75
CA GLY A 13 15.29 10.68 7.35
C GLY A 13 15.27 9.17 7.11
N ALA A 14 14.11 8.49 7.24
CA ALA A 14 13.98 7.05 6.98
C ALA A 14 12.95 6.74 5.86
N PRO A 15 13.18 5.70 5.04
CA PRO A 15 12.18 5.21 4.11
C PRO A 15 10.93 4.72 4.87
N PRO A 16 9.73 4.82 4.28
CA PRO A 16 8.50 4.38 4.92
C PRO A 16 8.58 2.90 5.27
N GLU A 17 8.16 2.57 6.49
CA GLU A 17 8.12 1.18 6.93
C GLU A 17 7.05 0.42 6.14
N VAL A 18 7.44 -0.67 5.48
CA VAL A 18 6.46 -1.54 4.82
C VAL A 18 5.84 -2.46 5.86
N LEU A 19 4.57 -2.21 6.18
CA LEU A 19 3.81 -2.91 7.21
C LEU A 19 3.19 -4.22 6.73
N ASP A 20 2.95 -4.33 5.43
CA ASP A 20 2.39 -5.52 4.80
C ASP A 20 2.66 -5.52 3.29
N ARG A 21 2.71 -6.71 2.69
CA ARG A 21 2.98 -6.91 1.26
C ARG A 21 2.04 -7.96 0.69
N MET A 22 1.42 -7.64 -0.42
CA MET A 22 0.50 -8.53 -1.13
C MET A 22 0.82 -8.54 -2.61
N THR A 23 0.69 -9.70 -3.25
CA THR A 23 0.78 -9.81 -4.70
C THR A 23 -0.61 -10.05 -5.28
N THR A 24 -0.87 -9.47 -6.45
CA THR A 24 -2.12 -9.66 -7.16
C THR A 24 -1.88 -10.02 -8.62
N ASP A 25 -2.70 -10.96 -9.11
CA ASP A 25 -2.71 -11.38 -10.51
C ASP A 25 -3.48 -10.42 -11.41
N LEU A 26 -4.10 -9.37 -10.84
CA LEU A 26 -4.69 -8.29 -11.62
C LEU A 26 -3.63 -7.69 -12.56
N THR A 27 -4.03 -7.40 -13.79
CA THR A 27 -3.16 -6.86 -14.84
C THR A 27 -3.50 -5.42 -15.20
N ASN A 28 -4.66 -4.93 -14.77
CA ASN A 28 -5.14 -3.57 -15.02
C ASN A 28 -4.86 -2.69 -13.78
N LEU A 29 -4.04 -1.65 -13.95
CA LEU A 29 -3.60 -0.78 -12.85
C LEU A 29 -4.78 -0.08 -12.12
N PRO A 30 -5.75 0.56 -12.79
CA PRO A 30 -6.96 1.06 -12.13
C PRO A 30 -7.69 0.04 -11.25
N GLN A 31 -7.81 -1.22 -11.68
CA GLN A 31 -8.42 -2.28 -10.87
C GLN A 31 -7.56 -2.62 -9.65
N VAL A 32 -6.24 -2.65 -9.81
CA VAL A 32 -5.29 -2.86 -8.71
C VAL A 32 -5.38 -1.75 -7.68
N VAL A 33 -5.51 -0.49 -8.12
CA VAL A 33 -5.70 0.67 -7.23
C VAL A 33 -7.01 0.54 -6.44
N ALA A 34 -8.11 0.20 -7.10
CA ALA A 34 -9.39 -0.02 -6.42
C ALA A 34 -9.31 -1.17 -5.40
N HIS A 35 -8.65 -2.26 -5.78
CA HIS A 35 -8.42 -3.40 -4.91
C HIS A 35 -7.54 -3.03 -3.69
N ALA A 36 -6.45 -2.30 -3.91
CA ALA A 36 -5.56 -1.82 -2.85
C ALA A 36 -6.28 -0.91 -1.85
N LYS A 37 -7.19 -0.03 -2.32
CA LYS A 37 -8.03 0.79 -1.44
C LYS A 37 -8.98 -0.05 -0.60
N SER A 38 -9.60 -1.08 -1.15
CA SER A 38 -10.47 -1.99 -0.39
C SER A 38 -9.68 -2.75 0.68
N LEU A 39 -8.51 -3.28 0.31
CA LEU A 39 -7.59 -3.94 1.24
C LEU A 39 -7.10 -3.00 2.35
N PHE A 40 -6.78 -1.75 2.00
CA PHE A 40 -6.40 -0.71 2.97
C PHE A 40 -7.50 -0.50 4.03
N SER A 41 -8.74 -0.26 3.58
CA SER A 41 -9.87 -0.03 4.49
C SER A 41 -10.09 -1.22 5.43
N ASN A 42 -9.97 -2.45 4.92
CA ASN A 42 -10.05 -3.65 5.74
C ASN A 42 -8.89 -3.74 6.73
N ALA A 43 -7.66 -3.46 6.30
CA ALA A 43 -6.48 -3.49 7.16
C ALA A 43 -6.55 -2.45 8.30
N VAL A 44 -7.11 -1.27 8.04
CA VAL A 44 -7.37 -0.24 9.06
C VAL A 44 -8.47 -0.71 10.02
N ALA A 45 -9.57 -1.24 9.51
CA ALA A 45 -10.70 -1.69 10.35
C ALA A 45 -10.36 -2.88 11.26
N GLN A 46 -9.47 -3.79 10.83
CA GLN A 46 -9.12 -5.01 11.56
C GLN A 46 -7.94 -4.85 12.51
N ARG A 47 -7.12 -3.78 12.39
CA ARG A 47 -5.92 -3.60 13.23
C ARG A 47 -6.25 -2.86 14.53
N VAL A 48 -6.28 -3.61 15.63
CA VAL A 48 -6.51 -3.08 16.99
C VAL A 48 -5.20 -2.69 17.72
N HIS A 49 -4.04 -3.28 17.37
CA HIS A 49 -2.80 -3.13 18.17
C HIS A 49 -1.47 -3.03 17.38
N LYS A 50 -1.46 -2.55 16.14
CA LYS A 50 -0.24 -2.39 15.33
C LYS A 50 -0.22 -1.00 14.68
N PRO A 51 0.94 -0.48 14.23
CA PRO A 51 0.95 0.74 13.42
C PRO A 51 -0.05 0.58 12.27
N LEU A 52 -0.94 1.57 12.16
CA LEU A 52 -1.90 1.63 11.08
C LEU A 52 -1.16 1.99 9.80
N PRO A 53 -1.49 1.36 8.66
CA PRO A 53 -0.98 1.82 7.39
C PRO A 53 -1.44 3.26 7.14
N ARG A 54 -0.53 4.08 6.66
CA ARG A 54 -0.77 5.46 6.21
C ARG A 54 -1.01 5.54 4.71
N GLY A 55 -0.71 4.48 3.98
CA GLY A 55 -0.96 4.43 2.55
C GLY A 55 -0.55 3.11 1.96
N PHE A 56 -0.46 3.08 0.64
CA PHE A 56 0.11 1.97 -0.10
C PHE A 56 0.85 2.45 -1.34
N ARG A 57 1.78 1.64 -1.80
CA ARG A 57 2.40 1.74 -3.13
C ARG A 57 2.17 0.47 -3.92
N ILE A 58 2.07 0.61 -5.23
CA ILE A 58 1.88 -0.46 -6.19
C ILE A 58 3.13 -0.52 -7.05
N LEU A 59 3.77 -1.68 -7.04
CA LEU A 59 4.96 -1.97 -7.79
C LEU A 59 4.64 -2.93 -8.94
N ASP A 60 5.28 -2.73 -10.08
CA ASP A 60 5.25 -3.68 -11.19
C ASP A 60 6.16 -4.91 -10.92
N ILE A 61 6.25 -5.80 -11.91
CA ILE A 61 7.08 -7.02 -11.83
C ILE A 61 8.59 -6.72 -11.72
N GLN A 62 9.03 -5.53 -12.12
CA GLN A 62 10.42 -5.09 -12.04
C GLN A 62 10.71 -4.40 -10.70
N GLY A 63 9.68 -4.20 -9.86
CA GLY A 63 9.78 -3.50 -8.59
C GLY A 63 9.67 -1.98 -8.74
N THR A 64 9.27 -1.47 -9.91
CA THR A 64 9.08 -0.05 -10.17
C THR A 64 7.75 0.40 -9.59
N GLU A 65 7.74 1.52 -8.85
CA GLU A 65 6.49 2.12 -8.38
C GLU A 65 5.72 2.72 -9.55
N VAL A 66 4.50 2.20 -9.76
CA VAL A 66 3.60 2.61 -10.84
C VAL A 66 2.38 3.38 -10.34
N ALA A 67 2.09 3.31 -9.04
CA ALA A 67 1.08 4.12 -8.37
C ALA A 67 1.32 4.12 -6.85
N HIS A 68 0.90 5.18 -6.17
CA HIS A 68 0.83 5.24 -4.72
C HIS A 68 -0.42 6.01 -4.27
N TRP A 69 -0.72 5.88 -2.99
CA TRP A 69 -1.72 6.70 -2.31
C TRP A 69 -1.38 6.79 -0.82
N SER A 70 -1.44 7.97 -0.24
CA SER A 70 -1.27 8.22 1.19
C SER A 70 -2.46 8.97 1.78
N VAL A 71 -2.74 8.74 3.06
CA VAL A 71 -3.67 9.57 3.87
C VAL A 71 -3.07 10.93 4.20
N ASP A 72 -1.74 11.05 4.10
CA ASP A 72 -0.99 12.27 4.43
C ASP A 72 -0.91 13.27 3.27
N ASP A 73 -1.35 12.91 2.06
CA ASP A 73 -1.28 13.76 0.85
C ASP A 73 -2.38 14.86 0.82
N SER A 74 -2.81 15.36 1.98
CA SER A 74 -3.86 16.38 2.14
C SER A 74 -3.31 17.81 2.11
#